data_AF-A0ABD5SZ54-F1
#
_entry.id   AF-A0ABD5SZ54-F1
#
_cell.length_a   1.000
_cell.length_b   1.000
_cell.length_c   1.000
_cell.angle_alpha   90.00
_cell.angle_beta   90.00
_cell.angle_gamma   90.00
#
_symmetry.space_group_name_H-M   'P 1'
#
loop_
_entity.id
_entity.type
_entity.pdbx_description
1 polymer ?
#
loop_
_entity_poly.entity_id
_entity_poly.type
_entity_poly.pdbx_seq_one_letter_code
_entity_poly.pdbx_strand_id
1 'polypeptide(L)' 'MDVLIVGAGSMGTWFGDAIDARVTFADLDRDAAATAAEAVGGDVTDL' A
#
# COMPACT_ATOMS: atom_id res chain seq x y z
N MET A 1 10.38 8.68 -5.68
CA MET A 1 10.86 8.09 -4.42
C MET A 1 10.06 6.82 -4.19
N ASP A 2 10.63 5.81 -3.55
CA ASP A 2 9.94 4.56 -3.25
C ASP A 2 9.50 4.56 -1.78
N VAL A 3 8.24 4.24 -1.53
CA VAL A 3 7.62 4.28 -0.20
C VAL A 3 7.02 2.92 0.13
N LEU A 4 7.46 2.34 1.25
CA LEU A 4 6.86 1.15 1.83
C LEU A 4 5.82 1.55 2.88
N ILE A 5 4.58 1.12 2.69
CA ILE A 5 3.49 1.29 3.66
C ILE A 5 3.25 -0.05 4.35
N VAL A 6 3.50 -0.09 5.66
CA VAL A 6 3.20 -1.25 6.51
C VAL A 6 1.85 -1.05 7.20
N GLY A 7 0.88 -1.88 6.84
CA GLY A 7 -0.52 -1.74 7.24
C GLY A 7 -1.39 -1.14 6.14
N ALA A 8 -2.16 -1.99 5.45
CA ALA A 8 -2.99 -1.68 4.30
C ALA A 8 -4.46 -1.37 4.66
N GLY A 9 -4.71 -0.97 5.91
CA GLY A 9 -6.02 -0.44 6.32
C GLY A 9 -6.29 0.97 5.79
N SER A 10 -7.43 1.55 6.17
CA SER A 10 -7.91 2.85 5.65
C SER A 10 -6.86 3.97 5.67
N MET A 11 -6.03 4.04 6.73
CA MET A 11 -4.98 5.05 6.86
C MET A 11 -3.84 4.85 5.86
N GLY A 12 -3.42 3.61 5.66
CA GLY A 12 -2.33 3.26 4.74
C GLY A 12 -2.73 3.51 3.29
N THR A 13 -3.95 3.10 2.91
CA THR A 13 -4.48 3.36 1.56
C THR A 13 -4.64 4.85 1.29
N TRP A 14 -5.20 5.61 2.24
CA TRP A 14 -5.35 7.07 2.09
C TRP A 14 -4.00 7.77 1.92
N PHE A 15 -2.99 7.38 2.70
CA PHE A 15 -1.66 7.98 2.58
C PHE A 15 -1.00 7.64 1.24
N GLY A 16 -1.16 6.39 0.77
CA GLY A 16 -0.65 5.96 -0.54
C GLY A 16 -1.25 6.74 -1.72
N ASP A 17 -2.52 7.11 -1.64
CA ASP A 17 -3.21 7.93 -2.66
C ASP A 17 -2.79 9.41 -2.60
N ALA A 18 -2.44 9.91 -1.41
CA ALA A 18 -2.12 11.32 -1.20
C ALA A 18 -0.72 11.74 -1.65
N ILE A 19 0.15 10.80 -2.02
CA ILE A 19 1.56 11.05 -2.34
C ILE A 19 1.88 10.74 -3.80
N ASP A 20 2.71 11.59 -4.43
CA ASP A 20 3.27 11.31 -5.75
C ASP A 20 4.57 10.50 -5.60
N ALA A 21 4.42 9.20 -5.34
CA ALA A 21 5.51 8.26 -5.14
C ALA A 21 5.15 6.87 -5.64
N ARG A 22 6.17 6.02 -5.86
CA ARG A 22 5.94 4.59 -6.11
C ARG A 22 5.72 3.92 -4.75
N VAL A 23 4.52 3.39 -4.55
CA VAL A 23 4.07 2.83 -3.27
C VAL A 23 4.07 1.31 -3.33
N THR A 24 4.60 0.68 -2.28
CA THR A 24 4.49 -0.76 -2.05
C THR A 24 3.81 -1.00 -0.70
N PHE A 25 2.81 -1.86 -0.66
CA PHE A 25 2.10 -2.25 0.57
C PHE A 25 2.63 -3.56 1.12
N ALA A 26 2.77 -3.63 2.44
CA ALA A 26 2.98 -4.85 3.20
C ALA A 26 1.97 -4.91 4.36
N ASP A 27 1.29 -6.04 4.51
CA ASP A 27 0.34 -6.29 5.60
C ASP A 27 0.37 -7.78 5.96
N LEU A 28 -0.01 -8.11 7.19
CA LEU A 28 -0.21 -9.50 7.61
C LEU A 28 -1.36 -10.15 6.84
N ASP A 29 -2.36 -9.36 6.46
CA ASP A 29 -3.41 -9.75 5.53
C ASP A 29 -3.00 -9.39 4.10
N ARG A 30 -2.59 -10.40 3.33
CA ARG A 30 -2.15 -10.22 1.94
C ARG A 30 -3.26 -9.68 1.04
N ASP A 31 -4.52 -10.03 1.31
CA ASP A 31 -5.65 -9.56 0.50
C ASP A 31 -5.92 -8.07 0.76
N ALA A 32 -5.71 -7.62 2.00
CA ALA A 32 -5.76 -6.19 2.34
C ALA A 32 -4.65 -5.41 1.61
N ALA A 33 -3.42 -5.93 1.59
CA ALA A 33 -2.31 -5.30 0.87
C ALA A 33 -2.58 -5.21 -0.64
N ALA A 34 -3.10 -6.27 -1.26
CA ALA A 34 -3.49 -6.27 -2.67
C ALA A 34 -4.60 -5.25 -2.97
N THR A 35 -5.64 -5.21 -2.15
CA THR A 35 -6.75 -4.26 -2.31
C THR A 35 -6.27 -2.81 -2.25
N ALA A 36 -5.37 -2.49 -1.31
CA ALA A 36 -4.81 -1.14 -1.18
C ALA A 36 -3.89 -0.78 -2.37
N ALA A 37 -3.07 -1.73 -2.83
CA ALA A 37 -2.21 -1.55 -4.00
C ALA A 37 -3.03 -1.30 -5.27
N GLU A 38 -4.09 -2.08 -5.50
CA GLU A 38 -5.00 -1.88 -6.64
C GLU A 38 -5.69 -0.52 -6.62
N ALA A 39 -6.07 -0.03 -5.44
CA ALA A 39 -6.75 1.26 -5.30
C ALA A 39 -5.90 2.46 -5.72
N VAL A 40 -4.57 2.38 -5.56
CA VAL A 40 -3.65 3.50 -5.81
C VAL A 40 -2.64 3.22 -6.93
N GLY A 41 -2.73 2.07 -7.60
CA GLY A 41 -1.79 1.64 -8.64
C GLY A 41 -0.39 1.32 -8.11
N GLY A 42 -0.30 0.80 -6.88
CA GLY A 42 0.93 0.40 -6.21
C GLY A 42 1.28 -1.08 -6.37
N ASP A 43 2.31 -1.50 -5.64
CA ASP A 43 2.81 -2.87 -5.60
C ASP A 43 2.53 -3.54 -4.23
N VAL A 44 2.68 -4.86 -4.15
CA VAL A 44 2.56 -5.64 -2.91
C VAL A 44 3.87 -6.35 -2.63
N THR A 45 4.28 -6.37 -1.36
CA THR A 45 5.39 -7.18 -0.87
C THR A 45 5.00 -7.94 0.40
N ASP A 46 5.75 -9.00 0.70
CA ASP A 46 5.64 -9.73 1.96
C ASP A 46 6.40 -8.98 3.10
N LEU A 47 5.97 -9.21 4.35
CA LEU A 47 6.58 -8.68 5.57
C LEU A 47 7.85 -9.44 5.99
#